data_AF-A0A401TF56-F1
#
_entry.id   AF-A0A401TF56-F1
#
_cell.length_a   1.000
_cell.length_b   1.000
_cell.length_c   1.000
_cell.angle_alpha   90.00
_cell.angle_beta   90.00
_cell.angle_gamma   90.00
#
_symmetry.space_group_name_H-M   'P 1'
#
loop_
_entity.id
_entity.type
_entity.pdbx_description
1 polymer ?
#
loop_
_entity_poly.entity_id
_entity_poly.type
_entity_poly.pdbx_seq_one_letter_code
_entity_poly.pdbx_strand_id
1 'polypeptide(L)'
;MTRNCRSFVRARKYITVPLSPEEEHFPLAYSMVIHQSIQMFERFLRSIYAPQTVYCIHVDRKSPSQFHAAVRAIASCIHNVFVAAKLEWVTYAGWSRVQADLNCMKELLESPVPWRYFINVCGQDFPLKTNRQIVCSLRALNGFNVIESDPAPVFKKVTAFLSAGPLFIQVYSILPPSIISLSLPPPVLHSCLLQRGNGRVTPL
;
A
#
# COMPACT_ATOMS: atom_id res chain seq x y z
N MET A 1 20.14 -11.55 -13.72
CA MET A 1 19.08 -12.50 -13.28
C MET A 1 17.76 -12.29 -14.02
N THR A 2 17.30 -11.05 -14.22
CA THR A 2 16.02 -10.71 -14.88
C THR A 2 16.00 -10.86 -16.42
N ARG A 3 17.10 -11.29 -17.06
CA ARG A 3 17.13 -11.56 -18.51
C ARG A 3 16.19 -12.70 -18.93
N ASN A 4 15.95 -13.66 -18.03
CA ASN A 4 14.96 -14.71 -18.21
C ASN A 4 13.96 -14.63 -17.06
N CYS A 5 12.79 -14.05 -17.33
CA CYS A 5 11.79 -13.81 -16.30
C CYS A 5 11.23 -15.10 -15.69
N ARG A 6 11.05 -16.17 -16.48
CA ARG A 6 10.60 -17.47 -15.94
C ARG A 6 11.59 -18.03 -14.94
N SER A 7 12.88 -18.00 -15.28
CA SER A 7 13.95 -18.43 -14.37
C SER A 7 14.03 -17.54 -13.14
N PHE A 8 13.86 -16.22 -13.28
CA PHE A 8 13.85 -15.27 -12.15
C PHE A 8 12.70 -15.56 -11.18
N VAL A 9 11.46 -15.62 -11.67
CA VAL A 9 10.25 -15.88 -10.87
C VAL A 9 10.38 -17.22 -10.12
N ARG A 10 10.85 -18.27 -10.81
CA ARG A 10 11.08 -19.60 -10.21
C ARG A 10 12.20 -19.58 -9.18
N ALA A 11 13.36 -19.00 -9.49
CA ALA A 11 14.51 -18.99 -8.60
C ALA A 11 14.25 -18.15 -7.33
N ARG A 12 13.51 -17.05 -7.48
CA ARG A 12 13.11 -16.19 -6.36
C ARG A 12 11.88 -16.69 -5.62
N LYS A 13 11.21 -17.75 -6.10
CA LYS A 13 10.03 -18.36 -5.47
C LYS A 13 8.87 -17.38 -5.30
N TYR A 14 8.56 -16.62 -6.33
CA TYR A 14 7.34 -15.81 -6.36
C TYR A 14 6.11 -16.72 -6.45
N ILE A 15 5.06 -16.35 -5.71
CA ILE A 15 3.78 -17.07 -5.71
C ILE A 15 3.01 -16.67 -6.97
N THR A 16 2.81 -17.59 -7.91
CA THR A 16 2.18 -17.28 -9.21
C THR A 16 0.68 -17.58 -9.26
N VAL A 17 0.10 -18.14 -8.19
CA VAL A 17 -1.32 -18.49 -8.09
C VAL A 17 -1.90 -17.96 -6.78
N PRO A 18 -3.17 -17.50 -6.75
CA PRO A 18 -3.82 -17.13 -5.50
C PRO A 18 -3.80 -18.31 -4.50
N LEU A 19 -3.53 -18.04 -3.23
CA LEU A 19 -3.42 -19.09 -2.21
C LEU A 19 -4.77 -19.41 -1.55
N SER A 20 -5.75 -18.51 -1.63
CA SER A 20 -7.10 -18.75 -1.15
C SER A 20 -8.15 -18.00 -1.97
N PRO A 21 -9.40 -18.52 -2.07
CA PRO A 21 -10.49 -17.82 -2.75
C PRO A 21 -10.79 -16.46 -2.11
N GLU A 22 -10.63 -16.32 -0.79
CA GLU A 22 -10.85 -15.04 -0.11
C GLU A 22 -9.87 -13.98 -0.55
N GLU A 23 -8.60 -14.35 -0.78
CA GLU A 23 -7.58 -13.43 -1.28
C GLU A 23 -7.80 -13.09 -2.75
N GLU A 24 -8.27 -14.04 -3.57
CA GLU A 24 -8.56 -13.83 -5.00
C GLU A 24 -9.71 -12.83 -5.22
N HIS A 25 -10.78 -12.93 -4.43
CA HIS A 25 -11.96 -12.06 -4.53
C HIS A 25 -11.79 -10.70 -3.82
N PHE A 26 -10.63 -10.45 -3.21
CA PHE A 26 -10.34 -9.22 -2.50
C PHE A 26 -8.97 -8.64 -2.92
N PRO A 27 -8.83 -8.22 -4.19
CA PRO A 27 -7.58 -7.66 -4.69
C PRO A 27 -7.23 -6.35 -3.98
N LEU A 28 -5.93 -6.18 -3.69
CA LEU A 28 -5.38 -4.98 -3.07
C LEU A 28 -4.59 -4.15 -4.09
N ALA A 29 -4.30 -2.91 -3.74
CA ALA A 29 -3.39 -2.04 -4.46
C ALA A 29 -2.30 -1.50 -3.53
N TYR A 30 -1.04 -1.63 -3.93
CA TYR A 30 0.09 -1.11 -3.17
C TYR A 30 0.79 0.01 -3.94
N SER A 31 1.11 1.11 -3.24
CA SER A 31 2.11 2.09 -3.67
C SER A 31 3.40 1.88 -2.88
N MET A 32 4.52 1.63 -3.55
CA MET A 32 5.82 1.50 -2.91
C MET A 32 6.75 2.64 -3.32
N VAL A 33 7.11 3.51 -2.38
CA VAL A 33 8.11 4.55 -2.61
C VAL A 33 9.49 4.06 -2.18
N ILE A 34 10.42 3.93 -3.15
CA ILE A 34 11.75 3.36 -2.93
C ILE A 34 12.85 4.27 -3.47
N HIS A 35 14.00 4.30 -2.78
CA HIS A 35 15.16 5.10 -3.21
C HIS A 35 16.52 4.37 -3.16
N GLN A 36 16.62 3.22 -2.49
CA GLN A 36 17.88 2.47 -2.36
C GLN A 36 17.68 0.98 -2.09
N SER A 37 18.77 0.22 -2.18
CA SER A 37 18.87 -1.20 -1.81
C SER A 37 17.93 -2.13 -2.56
N ILE A 38 18.34 -2.57 -3.75
CA ILE A 38 17.54 -3.42 -4.63
C ILE A 38 17.18 -4.77 -3.99
N GLN A 39 18.06 -5.29 -3.13
CA GLN A 39 17.86 -6.54 -2.41
C GLN A 39 16.73 -6.44 -1.39
N MET A 40 16.63 -5.29 -0.69
CA MET A 40 15.55 -5.05 0.27
C MET A 40 14.22 -4.88 -0.45
N PHE A 41 14.21 -4.11 -1.55
CA PHE A 41 13.04 -3.99 -2.41
C PHE A 41 12.54 -5.35 -2.92
N GLU A 42 13.42 -6.17 -3.50
CA GLU A 42 13.03 -7.49 -4.02
C GLU A 42 12.52 -8.42 -2.92
N ARG A 43 13.18 -8.42 -1.76
CA ARG A 43 12.74 -9.21 -0.60
C ARG A 43 11.38 -8.75 -0.09
N PHE A 44 11.15 -7.44 0.00
CA PHE A 44 9.88 -6.88 0.43
C PHE A 44 8.77 -7.17 -0.57
N LEU A 45 8.98 -6.85 -1.85
CA LEU A 45 8.03 -7.15 -2.93
C LEU A 45 7.62 -8.62 -2.91
N ARG A 46 8.59 -9.54 -2.80
CA ARG A 46 8.31 -10.98 -2.72
C ARG A 46 7.47 -11.35 -1.50
N SER A 47 7.65 -10.69 -0.36
CA SER A 47 6.93 -11.01 0.87
C SER A 47 5.45 -10.62 0.85
N ILE A 48 5.09 -9.60 0.07
CA ILE A 48 3.70 -9.13 -0.09
C ILE A 48 3.08 -9.51 -1.43
N TYR A 49 3.83 -10.17 -2.32
CA TYR A 49 3.39 -10.47 -3.68
C TYR A 49 2.25 -11.50 -3.69
N ALA A 50 1.17 -11.13 -4.38
CA ALA A 50 0.05 -11.99 -4.75
C ALA A 50 -0.36 -11.65 -6.19
N PRO A 51 -0.70 -12.65 -7.02
CA PRO A 51 -0.96 -12.44 -8.45
C PRO A 51 -2.20 -11.58 -8.75
N GLN A 52 -3.20 -11.57 -7.85
CA GLN A 52 -4.42 -10.77 -7.99
C GLN A 52 -4.29 -9.31 -7.52
N THR A 53 -3.21 -8.98 -6.81
CA THR A 53 -2.95 -7.64 -6.26
C THR A 53 -2.16 -6.82 -7.26
N VAL A 54 -2.37 -5.50 -7.32
CA VAL A 54 -1.61 -4.61 -8.20
C VAL A 54 -0.59 -3.77 -7.42
N TYR A 55 0.60 -3.57 -7.98
CA TYR A 55 1.70 -2.89 -7.32
C TYR A 55 2.26 -1.76 -8.21
N CYS A 56 2.17 -0.53 -7.71
CA CYS A 56 2.85 0.62 -8.28
C CYS A 56 4.13 0.91 -7.52
N ILE A 57 5.25 1.00 -8.23
CA ILE A 57 6.57 1.29 -7.66
C ILE A 57 6.99 2.69 -8.07
N HIS A 58 7.09 3.59 -7.10
CA HIS A 58 7.66 4.91 -7.31
C HIS A 58 9.15 4.90 -6.94
N VAL A 59 10.02 4.98 -7.94
CA VAL A 59 11.46 5.11 -7.74
C VAL A 59 11.82 6.59 -7.64
N ASP A 60 12.42 6.99 -6.52
CA ASP A 60 12.89 8.38 -6.32
C ASP A 60 13.83 8.79 -7.45
N ARG A 61 13.56 9.95 -8.08
CA ARG A 61 14.34 10.45 -9.21
C ARG A 61 15.81 10.70 -8.88
N LYS A 62 16.15 10.89 -7.61
CA LYS A 62 17.53 11.08 -7.15
C LYS A 62 18.35 9.78 -7.12
N SER A 63 17.71 8.62 -7.26
CA SER A 63 18.38 7.33 -7.16
C SER A 63 19.33 7.08 -8.35
N PRO A 64 20.39 6.28 -8.16
CA PRO A 64 21.32 5.96 -9.25
C PRO A 64 20.62 5.31 -10.44
N SER A 65 21.06 5.59 -11.66
CA SER A 65 20.50 5.02 -12.89
C SER A 65 20.47 3.49 -12.90
N GLN A 66 21.49 2.86 -12.31
CA GLN A 66 21.57 1.40 -12.13
C GLN A 66 20.43 0.87 -11.26
N PHE A 67 20.01 1.62 -10.22
CA PHE A 67 18.89 1.25 -9.38
C PHE A 67 17.57 1.32 -10.15
N HIS A 68 17.34 2.41 -10.90
CA HIS A 68 16.16 2.52 -11.79
C HIS A 68 16.10 1.37 -12.80
N ALA A 69 17.23 1.05 -13.45
CA ALA A 69 17.30 -0.06 -14.40
C ALA A 69 16.98 -1.40 -13.75
N ALA A 70 17.50 -1.65 -12.54
CA ALA A 70 17.25 -2.89 -11.81
C ALA A 70 15.78 -3.02 -11.39
N VAL A 71 15.16 -1.97 -10.87
CA VAL A 71 13.73 -1.97 -10.49
C VAL A 71 12.85 -2.21 -11.72
N ARG A 72 13.09 -1.49 -12.83
CA ARG A 72 12.35 -1.72 -14.08
C ARG A 72 12.51 -3.14 -14.60
N ALA A 73 13.71 -3.71 -14.51
CA ALA A 73 13.95 -5.07 -14.94
C ALA A 73 13.19 -6.10 -14.08
N ILE A 74 13.06 -5.87 -12.77
CA ILE A 74 12.24 -6.72 -11.89
C ILE A 74 10.76 -6.56 -12.23
N ALA A 75 10.27 -5.33 -12.32
CA ALA A 75 8.87 -5.03 -12.65
C ALA A 75 8.47 -5.64 -14.00
N SER A 76 9.33 -5.56 -15.02
CA SER A 76 9.06 -6.16 -16.34
C SER A 76 8.89 -7.68 -16.34
N CYS A 77 9.37 -8.36 -15.30
CA CYS A 77 9.21 -9.81 -15.15
C CYS A 77 7.91 -10.22 -14.45
N ILE A 78 7.16 -9.26 -13.89
CA ILE A 78 5.99 -9.51 -13.06
C ILE A 78 4.84 -8.63 -13.56
N HIS A 79 3.85 -9.24 -14.21
CA HIS A 79 2.82 -8.54 -14.99
C HIS A 79 1.97 -7.51 -14.20
N ASN A 80 1.75 -7.74 -12.91
CA ASN A 80 0.95 -6.91 -12.02
C ASN A 80 1.80 -5.91 -11.20
N VAL A 81 3.08 -5.74 -11.55
CA VAL A 81 3.99 -4.78 -10.95
C VAL A 81 4.48 -3.82 -12.03
N PHE A 82 4.31 -2.52 -11.80
CA PHE A 82 4.78 -1.49 -12.73
C PHE A 82 5.49 -0.36 -11.99
N VAL A 83 6.33 0.37 -12.71
CA VAL A 83 6.99 1.57 -12.21
C VAL A 83 6.15 2.78 -12.63
N ALA A 84 5.87 3.69 -11.70
CA ALA A 84 5.11 4.89 -11.98
C ALA A 84 5.71 5.67 -13.17
N ALA A 85 4.85 6.19 -14.04
CA ALA A 85 5.25 6.99 -15.18
C ALA A 85 5.85 8.34 -14.75
N LYS A 86 5.27 8.96 -13.72
CA LYS A 86 5.75 10.23 -13.16
C LYS A 86 6.53 10.01 -11.87
N LEU A 87 7.85 10.23 -11.95
CA LEU A 87 8.78 10.11 -10.83
C LEU A 87 9.16 11.46 -10.24
N GLU A 88 8.98 11.60 -8.94
CA GLU A 88 9.30 12.81 -8.17
C GLU A 88 10.70 12.74 -7.54
N TRP A 89 11.29 13.92 -7.35
CA TRP A 89 12.50 14.06 -6.54
C TRP A 89 12.11 14.16 -5.07
N VAL A 90 12.18 13.04 -4.35
CA VAL A 90 11.59 12.96 -3.00
C VAL A 90 12.54 13.57 -1.97
N THR A 91 12.06 14.60 -1.28
CA THR A 91 12.76 15.28 -0.20
C THR A 91 12.13 14.90 1.13
N TYR A 92 12.96 14.68 2.15
CA TYR A 92 12.47 14.37 3.50
C TYR A 92 11.54 15.48 4.00
N ALA A 93 10.41 15.10 4.59
CA ALA A 93 9.35 16.00 5.06
C ALA A 93 8.79 16.99 4.01
N GLY A 94 9.03 16.74 2.71
CA GLY A 94 8.52 17.58 1.63
C GLY A 94 7.23 17.06 1.00
N TRP A 95 6.51 17.95 0.31
CA TRP A 95 5.32 17.62 -0.49
C TRP A 95 5.57 16.52 -1.52
N SER A 96 6.79 16.44 -2.06
CA SER A 96 7.19 15.43 -3.05
C SER A 96 6.98 13.99 -2.57
N ARG A 97 7.01 13.72 -1.26
CA ARG A 97 6.69 12.40 -0.71
C ARG A 97 5.22 12.03 -0.88
N VAL A 98 4.32 12.99 -0.70
CA VAL A 98 2.87 12.80 -0.91
C VAL A 98 2.59 12.73 -2.41
N GLN A 99 3.20 13.60 -3.20
CA GLN A 99 3.08 13.60 -4.65
C GLN A 99 3.46 12.26 -5.28
N ALA A 100 4.50 11.60 -4.77
CA ALA A 100 4.91 10.26 -5.20
C ALA A 100 3.78 9.22 -5.05
N ASP A 101 3.10 9.21 -3.90
CA ASP A 101 1.95 8.31 -3.69
C ASP A 101 0.75 8.70 -4.55
N LEU A 102 0.48 10.00 -4.73
CA LEU A 102 -0.61 10.48 -5.60
C LEU A 102 -0.41 10.08 -7.07
N ASN A 103 0.84 10.12 -7.56
CA ASN A 103 1.16 9.66 -8.91
C ASN A 103 0.84 8.16 -9.05
N CYS A 104 1.22 7.35 -8.07
CA CYS A 104 0.87 5.92 -8.05
C CYS A 104 -0.64 5.70 -7.94
N MET A 105 -1.34 6.43 -7.06
CA MET A 105 -2.80 6.32 -6.92
C MET A 105 -3.51 6.57 -8.25
N LYS A 106 -3.08 7.60 -9.00
CA LYS A 106 -3.66 7.91 -10.31
C LYS A 106 -3.56 6.72 -11.27
N GLU A 107 -2.37 6.15 -11.42
CA GLU A 107 -2.15 5.01 -12.32
C GLU A 107 -2.85 3.73 -11.81
N LEU A 108 -2.93 3.54 -10.49
CA LEU A 108 -3.68 2.43 -9.90
C LEU A 108 -5.17 2.54 -10.16
N LEU A 109 -5.75 3.75 -10.16
CA LEU A 109 -7.16 3.97 -10.52
C LEU A 109 -7.46 3.66 -11.99
N GLU A 110 -6.47 3.77 -12.87
CA GLU A 110 -6.56 3.41 -14.29
C GLU A 110 -6.33 1.90 -14.54
N SER A 111 -5.92 1.15 -13.51
CA SER A 111 -5.70 -0.30 -13.60
C SER A 111 -7.00 -1.06 -13.89
N PRO A 112 -6.95 -2.12 -14.73
CA PRO A 112 -8.12 -2.97 -14.97
C PRO A 112 -8.47 -3.85 -13.76
N VAL A 113 -7.60 -3.94 -12.75
CA VAL A 113 -7.83 -4.73 -11.54
C VAL A 113 -8.80 -3.99 -10.63
N PRO A 114 -9.97 -4.55 -10.26
CA PRO A 114 -10.95 -3.90 -9.40
C PRO A 114 -10.55 -4.01 -7.91
N TRP A 115 -9.40 -3.44 -7.56
CA TRP A 115 -8.86 -3.45 -6.20
C TRP A 115 -9.78 -2.73 -5.20
N ARG A 116 -9.73 -3.17 -3.94
CA ARG A 116 -10.64 -2.70 -2.87
C ARG A 116 -10.02 -1.67 -1.94
N TYR A 117 -8.75 -1.85 -1.62
CA TYR A 117 -8.03 -0.99 -0.68
C TYR A 117 -6.67 -0.61 -1.27
N PHE A 118 -6.29 0.64 -1.01
CA PHE A 118 -4.97 1.19 -1.30
C PHE A 118 -4.12 1.16 -0.03
N ILE A 119 -2.87 0.71 -0.16
CA ILE A 119 -1.90 0.67 0.95
C ILE A 119 -0.60 1.31 0.45
N ASN A 120 -0.20 2.43 1.06
CA ASN A 120 1.11 3.02 0.82
C ASN A 120 2.16 2.40 1.74
N VAL A 121 3.32 2.09 1.17
CA VAL A 121 4.48 1.53 1.87
C VAL A 121 5.77 2.17 1.34
N CYS A 122 6.83 2.10 2.12
CA CYS A 122 8.16 2.54 1.76
C CYS A 122 9.13 1.36 1.66
N GLY A 123 10.29 1.57 1.02
CA GLY A 123 11.27 0.49 0.79
C GLY A 123 11.92 -0.13 2.03
N GLN A 124 11.63 0.37 3.24
CA GLN A 124 12.11 -0.20 4.51
C GLN A 124 11.01 -0.94 5.29
N ASP A 125 9.77 -0.92 4.80
CA ASP A 125 8.68 -1.63 5.45
C ASP A 125 8.79 -3.14 5.23
N PHE A 126 8.18 -3.91 6.13
CA PHE A 126 8.10 -5.36 5.99
C PHE A 126 6.81 -5.88 6.62
N PRO A 127 6.08 -6.81 5.97
CA PRO A 127 4.82 -7.30 6.51
C PRO A 127 5.06 -8.17 7.75
N LEU A 128 4.25 -7.93 8.79
CA LEU A 128 4.18 -8.79 9.98
C LEU A 128 3.02 -9.80 9.91
N LYS A 129 2.18 -9.68 8.88
CA LYS A 129 0.97 -10.48 8.66
C LYS A 129 1.01 -11.07 7.26
N THR A 130 0.39 -12.23 7.08
CA THR A 130 0.23 -12.82 5.74
C THR A 130 -0.80 -12.04 4.93
N ASN A 131 -0.78 -12.18 3.61
CA ASN A 131 -1.76 -11.53 2.73
C ASN A 131 -3.21 -11.89 3.13
N ARG A 132 -3.50 -13.17 3.42
CA ARG A 132 -4.79 -13.61 3.96
C ARG A 132 -5.20 -12.87 5.25
N GLN A 133 -4.28 -12.69 6.19
CA GLN A 133 -4.57 -11.95 7.44
C GLN A 133 -4.87 -10.48 7.16
N ILE A 134 -4.11 -9.84 6.26
CA ILE A 134 -4.35 -8.46 5.84
C ILE A 134 -5.73 -8.33 5.19
N VAL A 135 -6.06 -9.22 4.25
CA VAL A 135 -7.38 -9.28 3.58
C VAL A 135 -8.51 -9.45 4.60
N CYS A 136 -8.37 -10.36 5.56
CA CYS A 136 -9.35 -10.55 6.62
C CYS A 136 -9.57 -9.27 7.46
N SER A 137 -8.48 -8.60 7.86
CA SER A 137 -8.56 -7.34 8.61
C SER A 137 -9.23 -6.23 7.80
N LEU A 138 -8.86 -6.06 6.53
CA LEU A 138 -9.43 -5.04 5.66
C LEU A 138 -10.90 -5.30 5.31
N ARG A 139 -11.28 -6.57 5.18
CA ARG A 139 -12.69 -6.96 4.99
C ARG A 139 -13.52 -6.60 6.22
N ALA A 140 -12.98 -6.76 7.42
CA ALA A 140 -13.66 -6.39 8.66
C ALA A 140 -13.89 -4.86 8.79
N LEU A 141 -13.13 -4.04 8.06
CA LEU A 141 -13.34 -2.59 8.00
C LEU A 141 -14.57 -2.18 7.18
N ASN A 142 -15.19 -3.07 6.40
CA ASN A 142 -16.46 -2.80 5.70
C ASN A 142 -16.50 -1.47 4.90
N GLY A 143 -15.39 -1.09 4.25
CA GLY A 143 -15.28 0.13 3.45
C GLY A 143 -14.77 1.36 4.20
N PHE A 144 -14.51 1.26 5.51
CA PHE A 144 -13.86 2.33 6.26
C PHE A 144 -12.36 2.41 5.99
N ASN A 145 -11.83 3.63 6.05
CA ASN A 145 -10.40 3.89 5.94
C ASN A 145 -9.72 3.76 7.30
N VAL A 146 -8.45 3.34 7.31
CA VAL A 146 -7.59 3.33 8.49
C VAL A 146 -6.44 4.29 8.22
N ILE A 147 -6.46 5.42 8.90
CA ILE A 147 -5.43 6.45 8.87
C ILE A 147 -5.26 6.95 10.30
N GLU A 148 -4.01 7.00 10.78
CA GLU A 148 -3.71 7.58 12.08
C GLU A 148 -3.91 9.10 12.01
N SER A 149 -4.67 9.65 12.96
CA SER A 149 -4.98 11.06 13.02
C SER A 149 -4.99 11.52 14.47
N ASP A 150 -3.97 12.25 14.86
CA ASP A 150 -3.90 12.90 16.16
C ASP A 150 -4.33 14.37 16.09
N PRO A 151 -4.97 14.89 17.16
CA PRO A 151 -5.22 16.32 17.27
C PRO A 151 -3.92 17.11 17.13
N ALA A 152 -3.97 18.21 16.37
CA ALA A 152 -2.81 19.09 16.24
C ALA A 152 -2.35 19.57 17.63
N PRO A 153 -1.05 19.49 17.95
CA PRO A 153 -0.54 19.92 19.23
C PRO A 153 -0.75 21.43 19.40
N VAL A 154 -0.94 21.86 20.65
CA VAL A 154 -1.39 23.24 20.99
C VAL A 154 -0.49 24.32 20.37
N PHE A 155 0.82 24.09 20.28
CA PHE A 155 1.78 25.03 19.70
C PHE A 155 1.63 25.24 18.18
N LYS A 156 0.97 24.32 17.46
CA LYS A 156 0.64 24.47 16.03
C LYS A 156 -0.72 25.14 15.79
N LYS A 157 -1.56 25.27 16.83
CA LYS A 157 -2.87 25.93 16.71
C LYS A 157 -2.76 27.46 16.54
N VAL A 158 -1.59 28.03 16.84
CA VAL A 158 -1.33 29.48 16.72
C VAL A 158 -0.87 29.87 15.31
N THR A 159 -0.50 28.91 14.46
CA THR A 159 -0.13 29.16 13.07
C THR A 159 -1.30 28.78 12.16
N ALA A 160 -2.42 29.48 12.29
CA ALA A 160 -3.33 29.61 11.17
C ALA A 160 -2.53 30.20 10.01
N PHE A 161 -2.47 29.49 8.88
CA PHE A 161 -1.87 29.99 7.65
C PHE A 161 -2.58 31.29 7.24
N LEU A 162 -2.04 32.43 7.62
CA LEU A 162 -2.25 33.70 6.93
C LEU A 162 -1.37 33.67 5.68
N SER A 163 -1.69 32.80 4.72
CA SER A 163 -1.24 33.01 3.35
C SER A 163 -2.09 34.15 2.78
N ALA A 164 -1.66 35.38 3.00
CA ALA A 164 -2.14 36.54 2.26
C ALA A 164 -1.61 36.45 0.81
N GLY A 165 -2.27 35.64 0.00
CA GLY A 165 -2.19 35.72 -1.47
C GLY A 165 -3.37 36.55 -1.98
N PRO A 166 -3.18 37.48 -2.92
CA PRO A 166 -4.28 38.26 -3.47
C PRO A 166 -5.10 37.34 -4.39
N LEU A 167 -6.42 37.35 -4.22
CA LEU A 167 -7.42 36.54 -4.92
C LEU A 167 -7.45 35.06 -4.49
N PHE A 168 -8.33 34.74 -3.54
CA PHE A 168 -9.49 33.86 -3.76
C PHE A 168 -10.32 33.85 -2.49
N ILE A 169 -11.43 34.58 -2.51
CA ILE A 169 -12.48 34.49 -1.51
C ILE A 169 -13.27 33.20 -1.83
N GLN A 170 -13.20 32.21 -0.95
CA GLN A 170 -14.41 31.46 -0.64
C GLN A 170 -14.37 30.85 0.75
N VAL A 171 -15.26 31.38 1.58
CA VAL A 171 -15.66 30.92 2.90
C VAL A 171 -16.35 29.56 2.75
N TYR A 172 -15.89 28.55 3.49
CA TYR A 172 -16.76 27.46 3.92
C TYR A 172 -16.69 27.32 5.45
N SER A 173 -17.61 28.06 6.05
CA SER A 173 -18.41 27.78 7.25
C SER A 173 -17.86 26.81 8.31
N ILE A 174 -17.69 27.40 9.49
CA ILE A 174 -17.75 26.78 10.81
C ILE A 174 -18.96 25.82 10.88
N LEU A 175 -18.73 24.54 11.17
CA LEU A 175 -19.75 23.61 11.68
C LEU A 175 -19.61 23.50 13.21
N PRO A 176 -20.72 23.51 13.97
CA PRO A 176 -20.70 23.47 15.42
C PRO A 176 -20.23 22.11 15.98
N PRO A 177 -19.71 22.07 17.22
CA PRO A 177 -19.20 20.86 17.85
C PRO A 177 -20.36 20.06 18.45
N SER A 178 -21.12 19.36 17.62
CA SER A 178 -22.12 18.41 18.10
C SER A 178 -22.42 17.38 17.03
N ILE A 179 -21.49 16.43 16.86
CA ILE A 179 -21.71 14.98 16.63
C ILE A 179 -20.34 14.32 16.91
N ILE A 180 -20.07 14.00 18.17
CA ILE A 180 -19.08 12.99 18.55
C ILE A 180 -19.80 12.01 19.47
N SER A 181 -20.40 10.99 18.86
CA SER A 181 -20.87 9.80 19.55
C SER A 181 -20.91 8.67 18.51
N LEU A 182 -19.73 8.16 18.12
CA LEU A 182 -19.66 6.81 17.56
C LEU A 182 -19.04 5.92 18.62
N SER A 183 -19.93 5.32 19.40
CA SER A 183 -19.66 4.05 20.07
C SER A 183 -19.31 3.02 19.00
N LEU A 184 -18.09 2.45 19.06
CA LEU A 184 -17.81 1.20 18.37
C LEU A 184 -18.77 0.14 18.92
N PRO A 185 -19.56 -0.57 18.08
CA PRO A 185 -20.17 -1.81 18.51
C PRO A 185 -19.06 -2.89 18.68
N PRO A 186 -19.24 -3.84 19.62
CA PRO A 186 -18.24 -4.87 19.91
C PRO A 186 -17.98 -5.78 18.69
N PRO A 187 -16.77 -6.37 18.57
CA PRO A 187 -16.35 -7.06 17.36
C PRO A 187 -17.08 -8.38 17.17
N VAL A 188 -17.67 -8.57 15.98
CA VAL A 188 -18.04 -9.89 15.46
C VAL A 188 -16.76 -10.59 15.00
N LEU A 189 -15.95 -11.02 15.97
CA LEU A 189 -14.69 -11.75 15.75
C LEU A 189 -14.91 -13.22 15.35
N HIS A 190 -16.16 -13.68 15.26
CA HIS A 190 -16.47 -15.11 15.25
C HIS A 190 -16.34 -15.79 13.88
N SER A 191 -16.37 -15.07 12.75
CA SER A 191 -16.38 -15.72 11.42
C SER A 191 -15.00 -15.97 10.80
N CYS A 192 -13.95 -15.25 11.21
CA CYS A 192 -12.57 -15.48 10.70
C CYS A 192 -11.74 -16.47 11.54
N LEU A 193 -12.17 -16.80 12.76
CA LEU A 193 -11.46 -17.74 13.64
C LEU A 193 -11.91 -19.21 13.52
N LEU A 194 -13.02 -19.49 12.83
CA LEU A 194 -13.65 -20.83 12.78
C LEU A 194 -13.32 -21.69 11.54
N GLN A 195 -12.09 -21.59 11.02
CA GLN A 195 -11.55 -22.59 10.08
C GLN A 195 -10.34 -23.35 10.65
N ARG A 196 -10.30 -23.62 11.96
CA ARG A 196 -9.53 -24.78 12.46
C ARG A 196 -10.35 -26.05 12.21
N GLY A 197 -10.18 -26.61 11.02
CA GLY A 197 -10.65 -27.95 10.67
C GLY A 197 -10.11 -28.98 11.65
N ASN A 198 -11.05 -29.74 12.20
CA ASN A 198 -10.87 -30.88 13.09
C ASN A 198 -10.09 -31.99 12.34
N GLY A 199 -8.81 -32.16 12.65
CA GLY A 199 -7.97 -33.24 12.15
C GLY A 199 -7.29 -33.94 13.33
N ARG A 200 -7.85 -35.09 13.74
CA ARG A 200 -7.28 -35.99 14.74
C ARG A 200 -5.85 -36.38 14.34
N VAL A 201 -4.90 -36.16 15.24
CA VAL A 201 -3.61 -36.86 15.23
C VAL A 201 -3.76 -38.05 16.17
N THR A 202 -3.90 -39.26 15.63
CA THR A 202 -3.67 -40.51 16.37
C THR A 202 -2.17 -40.83 16.34
N PRO A 203 -1.56 -41.25 17.46
CA PRO A 203 -0.15 -41.58 17.51
C PRO A 203 0.11 -43.01 17.03
N LEU A 204 1.03 -43.17 16.09
CA LEU A 204 1.91 -44.33 15.92
C LEU A 204 3.28 -43.80 15.50
#